data_AF-A0A358AVB6-F1
#
_entry.id   AF-A0A358AVB6-F1
#
_cell.length_a   1.000
_cell.length_b   1.000
_cell.length_c   1.000
_cell.angle_alpha   90.00
_cell.angle_beta   90.00
_cell.angle_gamma   90.00
#
_symmetry.space_group_name_H-M   'P 1'
#
loop_
_entity.id
_entity.type
_entity.pdbx_description
1 polymer ?
#
loop_
_entity_poly.entity_id
_entity_poly.type
_entity_poly.pdbx_seq_one_letter_code
_entity_poly.pdbx_strand_id
1 'polypeptide(L)'
;MDFMSEEKKSAEEKPQNEIPKATRVSRAAKGDRSGKKDWKAATPPRARQPRDLSEQMDRVSRPRSNKHAPRAGNGFSWLKSRAEKKSTFVPGSGGESIFYFFKDRLLKATVVACAIVALVSAIAIPTAFAKPTTNIILNDGGRVMEAPTSAGTVGEFLEDNKVQIGEDDLLETSPDTLIEEGMEIIIRRAMPVTVSTELGTATIEMVAGTVQDVLNRAGIVPAEHDEVYPSPDTFVRPGMRVEYIKVNVEQITEEFEIPYKSVEEEDDTLDKGETKVSRWGENGTLQIITEQIYKNGVMTAEHTISEEVIKEAISEITKVGTYVAPPPEKKVKTSEIHKGSSSGSSGGSSGGSSGGNSGGSSGGGAVSGPTTLEDGTPVKYTVELRVTAYCSACNGGNKTATGTYASWGTIAAKTSQFPYGTKLFVPGYGYGRVEDTGGFSSGTIDVFLGDREVCTCGQDWSTGTYTVSVIE
;
A
#
# COMPACT_ATOMS: atom_id res chain seq x y z
N MET A 1 43.33 -62.02 19.70
CA MET A 1 43.86 -61.53 18.40
C MET A 1 42.66 -61.07 17.59
N ASP A 2 41.98 -59.99 17.97
CA ASP A 2 42.46 -58.61 18.16
C ASP A 2 42.96 -58.01 16.85
N PHE A 3 42.16 -57.10 16.29
CA PHE A 3 42.65 -55.94 15.57
C PHE A 3 42.00 -54.70 16.19
N MET A 4 42.80 -53.65 16.37
CA MET A 4 42.55 -52.66 17.42
C MET A 4 41.82 -51.41 16.91
N SER A 5 41.20 -50.72 17.86
CA SER A 5 40.63 -49.39 17.74
C SER A 5 41.67 -48.33 17.30
N GLU A 6 41.26 -47.42 16.42
CA GLU A 6 41.85 -46.07 16.35
C GLU A 6 40.86 -45.05 16.94
N GLU A 7 41.12 -44.58 18.16
CA GLU A 7 40.54 -43.31 18.63
C GLU A 7 41.24 -42.15 17.91
N LYS A 8 40.49 -41.15 17.44
CA LYS A 8 41.04 -39.80 17.18
C LYS A 8 40.53 -38.84 18.23
N LYS A 9 41.45 -38.36 19.07
CA LYS A 9 41.17 -37.39 20.13
C LYS A 9 41.19 -35.95 19.63
N SER A 10 40.28 -35.19 20.23
CA SER A 10 40.19 -33.73 20.32
C SER A 10 41.45 -32.93 19.98
N ALA A 11 41.24 -31.88 19.17
CA ALA A 11 41.82 -30.57 19.40
C ALA A 11 40.66 -29.56 19.45
N GLU A 12 40.69 -28.64 20.41
CA GLU A 12 39.61 -27.69 20.70
C GLU A 12 40.09 -26.27 20.37
N GLU A 13 39.44 -25.60 19.41
CA GLU A 13 39.81 -24.26 18.97
C GLU A 13 38.59 -23.32 19.02
N LYS A 14 38.75 -22.17 19.69
CA LYS A 14 37.67 -21.19 19.90
C LYS A 14 37.61 -20.19 18.74
N PRO A 15 36.42 -19.87 18.19
CA PRO A 15 36.29 -18.72 17.32
C PRO A 15 36.56 -17.42 18.10
N GLN A 16 37.39 -16.55 17.56
CA GLN A 16 37.54 -15.17 18.04
C GLN A 16 36.50 -14.28 17.35
N ASN A 17 35.95 -13.33 18.10
CA ASN A 17 34.87 -12.45 17.66
C ASN A 17 35.46 -11.09 17.24
N GLU A 18 35.61 -10.84 15.93
CA GLU A 18 36.09 -9.56 15.41
C GLU A 18 34.94 -8.69 14.86
N ILE A 19 34.73 -7.54 15.50
CA ILE A 19 33.70 -6.55 15.14
C ILE A 19 34.27 -5.58 14.09
N PRO A 20 33.61 -5.38 12.93
CA PRO A 20 34.04 -4.39 11.94
C PRO A 20 33.91 -2.96 12.49
N LYS A 21 34.95 -2.13 12.28
CA LYS A 21 35.05 -0.80 12.88
C LYS A 21 34.26 0.25 12.09
N ALA A 22 33.41 1.01 12.79
CA ALA A 22 32.68 2.14 12.22
C ALA A 22 33.62 3.22 11.62
N THR A 23 33.26 3.75 10.44
CA THR A 23 34.08 4.74 9.72
C THR A 23 33.69 6.16 10.10
N ARG A 24 34.56 6.84 10.86
CA ARG A 24 34.35 8.19 11.38
C ARG A 24 34.59 9.27 10.31
N VAL A 25 33.53 9.82 9.72
CA VAL A 25 33.63 10.95 8.76
C VAL A 25 33.69 12.30 9.48
N SER A 26 34.90 12.79 9.77
CA SER A 26 35.10 14.09 10.42
C SER A 26 34.98 15.26 9.44
N ARG A 27 33.98 16.13 9.65
CA ARG A 27 33.74 17.36 8.87
C ARG A 27 34.73 18.47 9.28
N ALA A 28 35.57 18.93 8.36
CA ALA A 28 36.47 20.08 8.57
C ALA A 28 36.14 21.22 7.59
N ALA A 29 36.08 22.47 8.08
CA ALA A 29 35.66 23.63 7.29
C ALA A 29 36.71 24.75 7.28
N LYS A 30 37.18 25.11 6.08
CA LYS A 30 37.90 26.34 5.67
C LYS A 30 38.11 26.23 4.15
N GLY A 31 37.75 27.16 3.27
CA GLY A 31 36.98 28.41 3.45
C GLY A 31 37.72 29.62 2.89
N ASP A 32 37.37 30.06 1.67
CA ASP A 32 37.68 31.42 1.19
C ASP A 32 36.63 31.94 0.17
N ARG A 33 36.83 33.17 -0.33
CA ARG A 33 35.75 34.12 -0.70
C ARG A 33 35.33 34.16 -2.18
N SER A 34 34.23 34.89 -2.34
CA SER A 34 33.87 35.79 -3.46
C SER A 34 33.05 35.18 -4.61
N GLY A 35 31.94 35.87 -4.92
CA GLY A 35 30.96 35.41 -5.91
C GLY A 35 29.56 35.99 -5.72
N LYS A 36 29.41 37.33 -5.63
CA LYS A 36 28.07 37.95 -5.72
C LYS A 36 27.49 37.67 -7.11
N LYS A 37 26.37 36.97 -7.18
CA LYS A 37 25.46 36.94 -8.33
C LYS A 37 24.02 37.01 -7.82
N ASP A 38 23.32 38.07 -8.19
CA ASP A 38 21.94 38.30 -7.80
C ASP A 38 20.99 37.40 -8.61
N TRP A 39 20.45 36.35 -7.97
CA TRP A 39 19.34 35.59 -8.56
C TRP A 39 18.01 36.17 -8.07
N LYS A 40 17.28 36.82 -8.99
CA LYS A 40 15.90 37.24 -8.75
C LYS A 40 15.01 36.00 -8.57
N ALA A 41 14.14 36.01 -7.57
CA ALA A 41 13.17 34.94 -7.36
C ALA A 41 12.28 34.76 -8.59
N ALA A 42 12.23 33.53 -9.12
CA ALA A 42 11.29 33.16 -10.17
C ALA A 42 9.96 32.73 -9.53
N THR A 43 8.89 33.47 -9.78
CA THR A 43 7.55 33.14 -9.28
C THR A 43 7.08 31.80 -9.85
N PRO A 44 6.62 30.84 -9.04
CA PRO A 44 6.12 29.56 -9.56
C PRO A 44 4.83 29.78 -10.40
N PRO A 45 4.65 29.01 -11.49
CA PRO A 45 3.47 29.15 -12.34
C PRO A 45 2.20 28.73 -11.59
N ARG A 46 1.17 29.59 -11.67
CA ARG A 46 -0.11 29.41 -10.98
C ARG A 46 -0.83 28.17 -11.53
N ALA A 47 -0.96 27.12 -10.72
CA ALA A 47 -1.69 25.91 -11.09
C ALA A 47 -3.12 26.24 -11.53
N ARG A 48 -3.51 25.76 -12.71
CA ARG A 48 -4.91 25.84 -13.18
C ARG A 48 -5.66 24.64 -12.60
N GLN A 49 -6.75 24.91 -11.89
CA GLN A 49 -7.68 23.84 -11.51
C GLN A 49 -8.28 23.20 -12.78
N PRO A 50 -8.56 21.88 -12.76
CA PRO A 50 -9.32 21.24 -13.83
C PRO A 50 -10.70 21.88 -13.92
N ARG A 51 -11.16 22.11 -15.15
CA ARG A 51 -12.53 22.58 -15.37
C ARG A 51 -13.48 21.38 -15.34
N ASP A 52 -14.67 21.62 -14.82
CA ASP A 52 -15.80 20.67 -14.90
C ASP A 52 -16.01 20.22 -16.36
N LEU A 53 -16.28 18.93 -16.56
CA LEU A 53 -16.55 18.29 -17.84
C LEU A 53 -17.83 17.44 -17.79
N SER A 54 -18.81 17.90 -17.01
CA SER A 54 -20.22 17.68 -17.37
C SER A 54 -20.56 18.42 -18.68
N GLU A 55 -21.48 17.84 -19.45
CA GLU A 55 -22.01 18.35 -20.73
C GLU A 55 -21.00 18.61 -21.88
N GLN A 56 -20.72 17.57 -22.69
CA GLN A 56 -21.09 17.55 -24.13
C GLN A 56 -20.61 16.27 -24.86
N MET A 57 -21.49 15.30 -25.04
CA MET A 57 -21.47 14.42 -26.21
C MET A 57 -22.83 13.71 -26.39
N ASP A 58 -23.73 14.35 -27.13
CA ASP A 58 -24.97 13.74 -27.60
C ASP A 58 -24.76 13.13 -29.00
N ARG A 59 -25.57 12.10 -29.33
CA ARG A 59 -25.61 11.32 -30.59
C ARG A 59 -24.45 10.34 -30.86
N VAL A 60 -24.76 9.04 -30.83
CA VAL A 60 -25.03 8.18 -32.03
C VAL A 60 -25.04 6.69 -31.64
N SER A 61 -26.18 6.03 -31.88
CA SER A 61 -26.41 4.57 -32.09
C SER A 61 -25.89 3.51 -31.09
N ARG A 62 -26.86 2.73 -30.58
CA ARG A 62 -26.66 1.44 -29.88
C ARG A 62 -26.75 0.26 -30.86
N PRO A 63 -26.21 -0.91 -30.47
CA PRO A 63 -26.94 -2.18 -30.60
C PRO A 63 -27.33 -2.73 -29.21
N ARG A 64 -28.47 -3.44 -29.13
CA ARG A 64 -28.86 -4.28 -27.99
C ARG A 64 -29.12 -5.69 -28.52
N SER A 65 -28.64 -6.71 -27.81
CA SER A 65 -28.90 -8.12 -28.12
C SER A 65 -29.68 -8.80 -26.99
N ASN A 66 -30.36 -9.90 -27.35
CA ASN A 66 -31.03 -10.87 -26.47
C ASN A 66 -32.25 -10.32 -25.68
N LYS A 67 -33.29 -11.13 -25.39
CA LYS A 67 -33.31 -12.58 -25.15
C LYS A 67 -34.58 -13.30 -25.67
N HIS A 68 -34.45 -14.64 -25.73
CA HIS A 68 -35.49 -15.68 -25.62
C HIS A 68 -36.42 -16.00 -26.80
N ALA A 69 -36.17 -17.19 -27.37
CA ALA A 69 -37.18 -18.13 -27.87
C ALA A 69 -37.89 -18.83 -26.65
N PRO A 70 -38.94 -19.70 -26.78
CA PRO A 70 -39.02 -20.80 -27.75
C PRO A 70 -40.44 -21.22 -28.27
N ARG A 71 -40.45 -22.35 -29.01
CA ARG A 71 -41.56 -23.29 -29.32
C ARG A 71 -42.60 -22.94 -30.42
N ALA A 72 -42.35 -23.54 -31.59
CA ALA A 72 -43.17 -24.57 -32.26
C ALA A 72 -44.70 -24.40 -32.45
N GLY A 73 -45.17 -24.59 -33.69
CA GLY A 73 -46.58 -24.82 -34.02
C GLY A 73 -46.86 -24.94 -35.53
N ASN A 74 -47.45 -26.06 -35.96
CA ASN A 74 -47.86 -26.31 -37.36
C ASN A 74 -49.04 -25.41 -37.78
N GLY A 75 -49.22 -25.12 -39.09
CA GLY A 75 -50.37 -24.30 -39.51
C GLY A 75 -50.58 -24.03 -41.01
N PHE A 76 -50.59 -25.04 -41.88
CA PHE A 76 -51.08 -24.89 -43.26
C PHE A 76 -52.61 -25.04 -43.31
N SER A 77 -53.39 -23.95 -43.48
CA SER A 77 -54.76 -24.05 -44.06
C SER A 77 -55.37 -22.70 -44.50
N TRP A 78 -55.69 -22.61 -45.78
CA TRP A 78 -56.91 -22.08 -46.40
C TRP A 78 -57.87 -21.19 -45.56
N LEU A 79 -58.15 -19.97 -46.02
CA LEU A 79 -59.55 -19.60 -46.36
C LEU A 79 -59.70 -18.51 -47.43
N LYS A 80 -60.57 -18.84 -48.39
CA LYS A 80 -61.36 -18.05 -49.36
C LYS A 80 -61.46 -16.50 -49.27
N SER A 81 -61.74 -15.97 -50.47
CA SER A 81 -62.69 -14.88 -50.83
C SER A 81 -62.17 -13.44 -50.98
N ARG A 82 -62.80 -12.57 -51.81
CA ARG A 82 -63.65 -12.71 -53.03
C ARG A 82 -64.08 -11.31 -53.50
N ALA A 83 -64.00 -11.04 -54.81
CA ALA A 83 -64.71 -9.93 -55.51
C ALA A 83 -64.30 -8.48 -55.11
N GLU A 84 -64.57 -7.41 -55.88
CA GLU A 84 -64.87 -7.24 -57.32
C GLU A 84 -64.58 -5.78 -57.77
N LYS A 85 -64.52 -5.55 -59.10
CA LYS A 85 -64.96 -4.36 -59.88
C LYS A 85 -65.01 -2.99 -59.14
N LYS A 86 -64.42 -1.90 -59.66
CA LYS A 86 -64.71 -1.20 -60.93
C LYS A 86 -63.48 -0.33 -61.31
N SER A 87 -63.09 -0.12 -62.57
CA SER A 87 -63.82 0.34 -63.77
C SER A 87 -64.19 1.84 -63.77
N THR A 88 -63.36 2.66 -64.42
CA THR A 88 -63.73 3.82 -65.26
C THR A 88 -62.52 4.34 -66.04
N PHE A 89 -62.51 4.24 -67.37
CA PHE A 89 -62.06 5.34 -68.26
C PHE A 89 -62.70 5.21 -69.66
N VAL A 90 -62.57 6.26 -70.48
CA VAL A 90 -63.41 6.57 -71.65
C VAL A 90 -62.70 6.18 -72.98
N PRO A 91 -63.43 5.71 -74.03
CA PRO A 91 -62.85 5.27 -75.29
C PRO A 91 -62.74 6.37 -76.37
N GLY A 92 -61.94 6.12 -77.41
CA GLY A 92 -62.04 6.87 -78.68
C GLY A 92 -60.89 6.66 -79.68
N SER A 93 -61.13 5.92 -80.78
CA SER A 93 -60.24 5.75 -81.96
C SER A 93 -58.84 5.12 -81.73
N GLY A 94 -58.16 4.52 -82.72
CA GLY A 94 -58.56 4.10 -84.07
C GLY A 94 -57.33 3.94 -84.98
N GLY A 95 -57.07 2.74 -85.52
CA GLY A 95 -55.88 2.43 -86.34
C GLY A 95 -55.66 0.92 -86.49
N GLU A 96 -54.93 0.48 -87.53
CA GLU A 96 -54.93 -0.91 -88.01
C GLU A 96 -53.58 -1.64 -87.90
N SER A 97 -53.62 -2.99 -87.83
CA SER A 97 -52.52 -3.94 -88.13
C SER A 97 -51.31 -3.92 -87.15
N ILE A 98 -50.34 -4.86 -87.10
CA ILE A 98 -49.81 -5.88 -88.06
C ILE A 98 -49.60 -7.26 -87.38
N PHE A 99 -49.45 -8.31 -88.19
CA PHE A 99 -49.25 -9.74 -87.88
C PHE A 99 -47.85 -10.16 -87.34
N TYR A 100 -47.75 -11.44 -86.93
CA TYR A 100 -46.55 -12.30 -86.75
C TYR A 100 -45.57 -12.03 -85.59
N PHE A 101 -45.64 -12.83 -84.51
CA PHE A 101 -44.56 -12.94 -83.52
C PHE A 101 -44.50 -14.27 -82.71
N PHE A 102 -44.72 -15.44 -83.34
CA PHE A 102 -44.93 -16.69 -82.58
C PHE A 102 -44.32 -17.99 -83.16
N LYS A 103 -42.99 -18.04 -83.37
CA LYS A 103 -42.33 -19.32 -83.76
C LYS A 103 -40.92 -19.62 -83.21
N ASP A 104 -40.30 -18.70 -82.47
CA ASP A 104 -38.84 -18.76 -82.24
C ASP A 104 -38.39 -19.20 -80.81
N ARG A 105 -39.34 -19.40 -79.87
CA ARG A 105 -39.01 -19.69 -78.46
C ARG A 105 -38.89 -21.17 -78.08
N LEU A 106 -39.41 -22.10 -78.88
CA LEU A 106 -39.48 -23.52 -78.46
C LEU A 106 -38.17 -24.30 -78.69
N LEU A 107 -37.47 -24.03 -79.80
CA LEU A 107 -36.27 -24.79 -80.19
C LEU A 107 -35.03 -24.45 -79.34
N LYS A 108 -34.98 -23.25 -78.76
CA LYS A 108 -33.85 -22.75 -77.96
C LYS A 108 -33.86 -23.25 -76.52
N ALA A 109 -35.00 -23.70 -76.01
CA ALA A 109 -35.13 -24.19 -74.63
C ALA A 109 -34.59 -25.61 -74.44
N THR A 110 -34.82 -26.51 -75.40
CA THR A 110 -34.46 -27.94 -75.28
C THR A 110 -32.95 -28.19 -75.39
N VAL A 111 -32.26 -27.49 -76.30
CA VAL A 111 -30.80 -27.60 -76.48
C VAL A 111 -30.05 -27.17 -75.21
N VAL A 112 -30.50 -26.08 -74.57
CA VAL A 112 -29.90 -25.57 -73.32
C VAL A 112 -30.12 -26.56 -72.17
N ALA A 113 -31.30 -27.18 -72.05
CA ALA A 113 -31.59 -28.16 -71.01
C ALA A 113 -30.64 -29.38 -71.08
N CYS A 114 -30.44 -29.95 -72.28
CA CYS A 114 -29.54 -31.09 -72.46
C CYS A 114 -28.07 -30.75 -72.16
N ALA A 115 -27.60 -29.56 -72.56
CA ALA A 115 -26.24 -29.11 -72.27
C ALA A 115 -25.95 -28.96 -70.78
N ILE A 116 -26.93 -28.46 -70.00
CA ILE A 116 -26.81 -28.31 -68.54
C ILE A 116 -26.75 -29.68 -67.86
N VAL A 117 -27.59 -30.65 -68.25
CA VAL A 117 -27.56 -32.00 -67.68
C VAL A 117 -26.23 -32.71 -67.96
N ALA A 118 -25.68 -32.56 -69.18
CA ALA A 118 -24.36 -33.10 -69.51
C ALA A 118 -23.25 -32.49 -68.64
N LEU A 119 -23.23 -31.15 -68.49
CA LEU A 119 -22.24 -30.46 -67.65
C LEU A 119 -22.34 -30.85 -66.17
N VAL A 120 -23.55 -31.01 -65.63
CA VAL A 120 -23.74 -31.48 -64.24
C VAL A 120 -23.23 -32.93 -64.07
N SER A 121 -23.45 -33.81 -65.06
CA SER A 121 -22.95 -35.19 -65.00
C SER A 121 -21.41 -35.29 -65.03
N ALA A 122 -20.72 -34.31 -65.65
CA ALA A 122 -19.27 -34.24 -65.70
C ALA A 122 -18.61 -33.72 -64.40
N ILE A 123 -19.41 -33.23 -63.43
CA ILE A 123 -18.93 -32.79 -62.10
C ILE A 123 -19.04 -33.93 -61.06
N ALA A 124 -19.30 -35.16 -61.51
CA ALA A 124 -19.06 -36.37 -60.73
C ALA A 124 -17.55 -36.63 -60.59
N ILE A 125 -16.87 -35.80 -59.78
CA ILE A 125 -15.48 -36.02 -59.38
C ILE A 125 -15.39 -37.41 -58.72
N PRO A 126 -14.50 -38.30 -59.18
CA PRO A 126 -14.33 -39.60 -58.55
C PRO A 126 -13.66 -39.43 -57.17
N THR A 127 -14.47 -39.38 -56.12
CA THR A 127 -14.05 -39.28 -54.71
C THR A 127 -13.34 -40.55 -54.17
N ALA A 128 -12.94 -41.45 -55.06
CA ALA A 128 -12.51 -42.82 -54.77
C ALA A 128 -10.99 -43.01 -54.67
N PHE A 129 -10.22 -41.93 -54.54
CA PHE A 129 -8.78 -41.95 -54.25
C PHE A 129 -8.40 -41.00 -53.11
N ALA A 130 -9.20 -40.97 -52.04
CA ALA A 130 -8.69 -40.55 -50.75
C ALA A 130 -7.52 -41.50 -50.37
N LYS A 131 -6.36 -40.93 -50.01
CA LYS A 131 -5.29 -41.73 -49.39
C LYS A 131 -5.85 -42.39 -48.12
N PRO A 132 -5.40 -43.60 -47.73
CA PRO A 132 -5.68 -44.11 -46.39
C PRO A 132 -5.12 -43.10 -45.38
N THR A 133 -5.98 -42.63 -44.47
CA THR A 133 -5.61 -41.75 -43.36
C THR A 133 -5.48 -42.55 -42.08
N THR A 134 -4.39 -42.36 -41.37
CA THR A 134 -4.22 -42.83 -39.99
C THR A 134 -5.01 -41.93 -39.06
N ASN A 135 -5.78 -42.47 -38.13
CA ASN A 135 -6.48 -41.70 -37.12
C ASN A 135 -5.56 -41.54 -35.89
N ILE A 136 -5.31 -40.31 -35.49
CA ILE A 136 -4.56 -39.98 -34.26
C ILE A 136 -5.38 -39.06 -33.35
N ILE A 137 -4.92 -38.91 -32.12
CA ILE A 137 -5.47 -37.98 -31.13
C ILE A 137 -4.48 -36.83 -30.97
N LEU A 138 -4.92 -35.59 -31.19
CA LEU A 138 -4.16 -34.39 -30.83
C LEU A 138 -4.68 -33.85 -29.48
N ASN A 139 -3.79 -33.68 -28.52
CA ASN A 139 -4.07 -33.11 -27.21
C ASN A 139 -3.31 -31.79 -27.05
N ASP A 140 -3.92 -30.70 -27.53
CA ASP A 140 -3.31 -29.36 -27.53
C ASP A 140 -3.75 -28.58 -26.27
N GLY A 141 -2.86 -28.48 -25.27
CA GLY A 141 -3.14 -27.75 -24.04
C GLY A 141 -4.34 -28.29 -23.25
N GLY A 142 -4.61 -29.60 -23.34
CA GLY A 142 -5.80 -30.25 -22.78
C GLY A 142 -7.02 -30.25 -23.71
N ARG A 143 -6.92 -29.71 -24.93
CA ARG A 143 -7.96 -29.84 -25.97
C ARG A 143 -7.71 -31.11 -26.78
N VAL A 144 -8.38 -32.18 -26.39
CA VAL A 144 -8.33 -33.48 -27.06
C VAL A 144 -9.24 -33.48 -28.29
N MET A 145 -8.70 -33.86 -29.44
CA MET A 145 -9.41 -33.95 -30.73
C MET A 145 -8.93 -35.17 -31.53
N GLU A 146 -9.86 -35.88 -32.19
CA GLU A 146 -9.50 -36.86 -33.22
C GLU A 146 -9.06 -36.13 -34.50
N ALA A 147 -7.93 -36.53 -35.08
CA ALA A 147 -7.33 -35.91 -36.25
C ALA A 147 -6.89 -36.99 -37.28
N PRO A 148 -7.72 -37.29 -38.30
CA PRO A 148 -7.31 -38.16 -39.40
C PRO A 148 -6.25 -37.47 -40.26
N THR A 149 -5.12 -38.14 -40.50
CA THR A 149 -3.94 -37.56 -41.17
C THR A 149 -3.36 -38.52 -42.22
N SER A 150 -2.65 -37.98 -43.21
CA SER A 150 -1.82 -38.75 -44.15
C SER A 150 -0.33 -38.43 -44.06
N ALA A 151 0.08 -37.68 -43.03
CA ALA A 151 1.47 -37.40 -42.70
C ALA A 151 2.18 -38.66 -42.18
N GLY A 152 3.45 -38.83 -42.52
CA GLY A 152 4.30 -39.93 -42.05
C GLY A 152 4.87 -39.67 -40.65
N THR A 153 5.11 -38.42 -40.26
CA THR A 153 5.67 -38.05 -38.95
C THR A 153 4.85 -37.01 -38.20
N VAL A 154 5.08 -36.92 -36.88
CA VAL A 154 4.53 -35.89 -35.99
C VAL A 154 4.85 -34.48 -36.49
N GLY A 155 6.09 -34.23 -36.93
CA GLY A 155 6.51 -32.94 -37.47
C GLY A 155 5.79 -32.55 -38.76
N GLU A 156 5.64 -33.49 -39.69
CA GLU A 156 4.86 -33.29 -40.93
C GLU A 156 3.38 -33.01 -40.61
N PHE A 157 2.78 -33.73 -39.65
CA PHE A 157 1.41 -33.47 -39.20
C PHE A 157 1.23 -32.07 -38.58
N LEU A 158 2.15 -31.64 -37.72
CA LEU A 158 2.13 -30.31 -37.11
C LEU A 158 2.31 -29.22 -38.18
N GLU A 159 3.22 -29.41 -39.14
CA GLU A 159 3.39 -28.47 -40.25
C GLU A 159 2.15 -28.41 -41.13
N ASP A 160 1.61 -29.54 -41.61
CA ASP A 160 0.42 -29.57 -42.50
C ASP A 160 -0.77 -28.85 -41.88
N ASN A 161 -1.05 -29.12 -40.60
CA ASN A 161 -2.15 -28.53 -39.86
C ASN A 161 -1.84 -27.12 -39.31
N LYS A 162 -0.64 -26.59 -39.61
CA LYS A 162 -0.13 -25.27 -39.17
C LYS A 162 -0.17 -25.08 -37.65
N VAL A 163 0.03 -26.18 -36.90
CA VAL A 163 0.15 -26.19 -35.45
C VAL A 163 1.56 -25.75 -35.07
N GLN A 164 1.71 -24.46 -34.81
CA GLN A 164 2.96 -23.88 -34.31
C GLN A 164 3.19 -24.33 -32.85
N ILE A 165 4.45 -24.53 -32.48
CA ILE A 165 4.92 -24.81 -31.11
C ILE A 165 5.72 -23.57 -30.66
N GLY A 166 5.40 -23.01 -29.49
CA GLY A 166 6.13 -21.88 -28.91
C GLY A 166 7.49 -22.28 -28.32
N GLU A 167 8.37 -21.31 -28.05
CA GLU A 167 9.71 -21.58 -27.51
C GLU A 167 9.69 -22.19 -26.09
N ASP A 168 8.65 -21.89 -25.31
CA ASP A 168 8.39 -22.43 -23.97
C ASP A 168 7.39 -23.61 -23.96
N ASP A 169 6.80 -23.99 -25.09
CA ASP A 169 5.87 -25.13 -25.16
C ASP A 169 6.62 -26.47 -25.11
N LEU A 170 6.06 -27.47 -24.42
CA LEU A 170 6.60 -28.84 -24.43
C LEU A 170 5.73 -29.77 -25.28
N LEU A 171 6.27 -30.19 -26.42
CA LEU A 171 5.77 -31.32 -27.21
C LEU A 171 6.35 -32.63 -26.61
N GLU A 172 5.50 -33.54 -26.15
CA GLU A 172 5.96 -34.79 -25.50
C GLU A 172 6.41 -35.86 -26.51
N THR A 173 5.90 -35.81 -27.74
CA THR A 173 6.20 -36.77 -28.82
C THR A 173 7.20 -36.15 -29.81
N SER A 174 8.34 -36.79 -30.08
CA SER A 174 9.37 -36.22 -30.98
C SER A 174 8.81 -35.90 -32.37
N PRO A 175 9.17 -34.75 -33.00
CA PRO A 175 8.76 -34.44 -34.38
C PRO A 175 9.13 -35.53 -35.40
N ASP A 176 10.22 -36.26 -35.18
CA ASP A 176 10.68 -37.34 -36.06
C ASP A 176 9.94 -38.67 -35.85
N THR A 177 9.05 -38.76 -34.84
CA THR A 177 8.28 -39.98 -34.56
C THR A 177 7.30 -40.26 -35.71
N LEU A 178 7.31 -41.51 -36.19
CA LEU A 178 6.37 -42.01 -37.19
C LEU A 178 4.94 -42.09 -36.62
N ILE A 179 3.94 -41.78 -37.44
CA ILE A 179 2.53 -41.79 -37.03
C ILE A 179 1.92 -43.19 -37.12
N GLU A 180 1.27 -43.63 -36.03
CA GLU A 180 0.59 -44.92 -35.90
C GLU A 180 -0.90 -44.75 -35.53
N GLU A 181 -1.73 -45.74 -35.86
CA GLU A 181 -3.19 -45.70 -35.61
C GLU A 181 -3.50 -45.66 -34.10
N GLY A 182 -4.21 -44.63 -33.66
CA GLY A 182 -4.55 -44.38 -32.26
C GLY A 182 -3.45 -43.69 -31.44
N MET A 183 -2.36 -43.23 -32.06
CA MET A 183 -1.32 -42.45 -31.38
C MET A 183 -1.87 -41.14 -30.78
N GLU A 184 -1.46 -40.79 -29.56
CA GLU A 184 -1.71 -39.46 -28.98
C GLU A 184 -0.47 -38.56 -29.15
N ILE A 185 -0.68 -37.36 -29.68
CA ILE A 185 0.32 -36.29 -29.76
C ILE A 185 -0.05 -35.24 -28.70
N ILE A 186 0.79 -35.12 -27.66
CA ILE A 186 0.54 -34.24 -26.51
C ILE A 186 1.39 -32.98 -26.62
N ILE A 187 0.72 -31.82 -26.64
CA ILE A 187 1.36 -30.49 -26.55
C ILE A 187 0.97 -29.86 -25.22
N ARG A 188 1.93 -29.71 -24.31
CA ARG A 188 1.78 -28.91 -23.10
C ARG A 188 2.09 -27.46 -23.44
N ARG A 189 1.04 -26.67 -23.67
CA ARG A 189 1.17 -25.22 -23.89
C ARG A 189 1.72 -24.53 -22.64
N ALA A 190 2.65 -23.62 -22.84
CA ALA A 190 3.07 -22.70 -21.80
C ALA A 190 1.91 -21.79 -21.38
N MET A 191 1.96 -21.34 -20.13
CA MET A 191 1.01 -20.40 -19.53
C MET A 191 1.73 -19.17 -18.98
N PRO A 192 1.22 -17.95 -19.25
CA PRO A 192 1.82 -16.73 -18.74
C PRO A 192 1.55 -16.58 -17.25
N VAL A 193 2.60 -16.39 -16.46
CA VAL A 193 2.56 -15.98 -15.05
C VAL A 193 3.22 -14.61 -14.92
N THR A 194 2.54 -13.64 -14.32
CA THR A 194 3.09 -12.29 -14.13
C THR A 194 3.77 -12.17 -12.77
N VAL A 195 5.07 -11.90 -12.74
CA VAL A 195 5.82 -11.59 -11.52
C VAL A 195 5.84 -10.07 -11.30
N SER A 196 5.59 -9.62 -10.07
CA SER A 196 5.64 -8.22 -9.62
C SER A 196 6.75 -8.03 -8.61
N THR A 197 7.54 -6.95 -8.74
CA THR A 197 8.76 -6.67 -7.94
C THR A 197 8.94 -5.16 -7.72
N GLU A 198 9.90 -4.76 -6.88
CA GLU A 198 10.33 -3.34 -6.74
C GLU A 198 10.77 -2.67 -8.06
N LEU A 199 11.22 -3.47 -9.05
CA LEU A 199 11.65 -2.99 -10.37
C LEU A 199 10.51 -2.92 -11.40
N GLY A 200 9.30 -3.38 -11.05
CA GLY A 200 8.14 -3.48 -11.94
C GLY A 200 7.71 -4.94 -12.20
N THR A 201 6.99 -5.16 -13.30
CA THR A 201 6.38 -6.45 -13.63
C THR A 201 7.01 -7.13 -14.86
N ALA A 202 7.26 -8.44 -14.76
CA ALA A 202 7.66 -9.30 -15.87
C ALA A 202 6.61 -10.40 -16.12
N THR A 203 6.57 -10.94 -17.33
CA THR A 203 5.81 -12.18 -17.64
C THR A 203 6.81 -13.32 -17.82
N ILE A 204 6.53 -14.45 -17.17
CA ILE A 204 7.30 -15.68 -17.21
C ILE A 204 6.38 -16.77 -17.77
N GLU A 205 6.75 -17.36 -18.90
CA GLU A 205 6.03 -18.49 -19.48
C GLU A 205 6.46 -19.80 -18.77
N MET A 206 5.47 -20.61 -18.40
CA MET A 206 5.65 -21.85 -17.64
C MET A 206 4.81 -22.98 -18.24
N VAL A 207 5.35 -24.19 -18.40
CA VAL A 207 4.54 -25.37 -18.78
C VAL A 207 3.75 -25.89 -17.57
N ALA A 208 4.43 -26.05 -16.44
CA ALA A 208 3.91 -26.45 -15.14
C ALA A 208 4.92 -26.04 -14.06
N GLY A 209 4.51 -26.05 -12.79
CA GLY A 209 5.41 -25.78 -11.66
C GLY A 209 4.73 -25.09 -10.49
N THR A 210 5.55 -24.58 -9.59
CA THR A 210 5.21 -23.81 -8.39
C THR A 210 5.54 -22.34 -8.56
N VAL A 211 5.12 -21.49 -7.61
CA VAL A 211 5.56 -20.09 -7.55
C VAL A 211 7.08 -19.98 -7.36
N GLN A 212 7.70 -20.90 -6.62
CA GLN A 212 9.16 -20.97 -6.50
C GLN A 212 9.84 -21.22 -7.86
N ASP A 213 9.28 -22.10 -8.70
CA ASP A 213 9.83 -22.35 -10.05
C ASP A 213 9.74 -21.11 -10.96
N VAL A 214 8.68 -20.32 -10.82
CA VAL A 214 8.52 -19.02 -11.50
C VAL A 214 9.58 -18.02 -11.03
N LEU A 215 9.80 -17.89 -9.71
CA LEU A 215 10.82 -16.99 -9.17
C LEU A 215 12.23 -17.43 -9.61
N ASN A 216 12.53 -18.73 -9.55
CA ASN A 216 13.77 -19.30 -10.06
C ASN A 216 13.99 -18.97 -11.55
N ARG A 217 12.94 -19.10 -12.38
CA ARG A 217 12.99 -18.75 -13.83
C ARG A 217 13.10 -17.24 -14.08
N ALA A 218 12.61 -16.41 -13.17
CA ALA A 218 12.80 -14.96 -13.15
C ALA A 218 14.17 -14.51 -12.61
N GLY A 219 15.01 -15.44 -12.11
CA GLY A 219 16.29 -15.13 -11.47
C GLY A 219 16.17 -14.56 -10.05
N ILE A 220 15.02 -14.74 -9.40
CA ILE A 220 14.72 -14.27 -8.04
C ILE A 220 14.86 -15.43 -7.06
N VAL A 221 15.68 -15.25 -6.03
CA VAL A 221 15.78 -16.16 -4.88
C VAL A 221 15.44 -15.33 -3.63
N PRO A 222 14.29 -15.55 -2.99
CA PRO A 222 13.90 -14.81 -1.78
C PRO A 222 14.89 -15.03 -0.63
N ALA A 223 15.19 -13.96 0.11
CA ALA A 223 15.86 -14.02 1.40
C ALA A 223 14.89 -14.42 2.53
N GLU A 224 15.43 -14.69 3.72
CA GLU A 224 14.68 -15.17 4.90
C GLU A 224 13.52 -14.27 5.35
N HIS A 225 13.57 -12.98 5.02
CA HIS A 225 12.55 -12.00 5.40
C HIS A 225 11.72 -11.48 4.20
N ASP A 226 12.05 -11.90 2.97
CA ASP A 226 11.30 -11.48 1.78
C ASP A 226 9.93 -12.19 1.72
N GLU A 227 8.90 -11.47 1.27
CA GLU A 227 7.54 -11.98 1.22
C GLU A 227 7.14 -12.37 -0.22
N VAL A 228 6.45 -13.50 -0.35
CA VAL A 228 6.03 -14.04 -1.65
C VAL A 228 4.55 -14.43 -1.61
N TYR A 229 3.76 -13.86 -2.53
CA TYR A 229 2.32 -14.09 -2.62
C TYR A 229 1.90 -14.48 -4.05
N PRO A 230 1.19 -15.61 -4.26
CA PRO A 230 0.91 -16.69 -3.31
C PRO A 230 2.17 -17.38 -2.78
N SER A 231 2.04 -18.21 -1.73
CA SER A 231 3.16 -18.97 -1.14
C SER A 231 4.00 -19.70 -2.21
N PRO A 232 5.34 -19.77 -2.08
CA PRO A 232 6.24 -20.41 -3.04
C PRO A 232 5.83 -21.80 -3.52
N ASP A 233 5.27 -22.65 -2.64
CA ASP A 233 4.82 -24.02 -2.97
C ASP A 233 3.51 -24.07 -3.80
N THR A 234 2.88 -22.93 -4.08
CA THR A 234 1.58 -22.88 -4.77
C THR A 234 1.74 -23.27 -6.25
N PHE A 235 1.01 -24.29 -6.71
CA PHE A 235 0.96 -24.65 -8.13
C PHE A 235 0.41 -23.51 -9.00
N VAL A 236 1.16 -23.16 -10.06
CA VAL A 236 0.82 -22.03 -10.94
C VAL A 236 -0.38 -22.30 -11.85
N ARG A 237 -1.00 -21.23 -12.34
CA ARG A 237 -2.19 -21.28 -13.22
C ARG A 237 -2.12 -20.18 -14.28
N PRO A 238 -2.80 -20.32 -15.44
CA PRO A 238 -2.72 -19.33 -16.51
C PRO A 238 -3.22 -17.96 -16.07
N GLY A 239 -2.41 -16.92 -16.27
CA GLY A 239 -2.71 -15.56 -15.84
C GLY A 239 -2.58 -15.32 -14.33
N MET A 240 -1.95 -16.25 -13.58
CA MET A 240 -1.61 -16.02 -12.18
C MET A 240 -0.67 -14.81 -12.04
N ARG A 241 -0.89 -14.01 -11.00
CA ARG A 241 0.07 -13.00 -10.53
C ARG A 241 0.83 -13.56 -9.33
N VAL A 242 2.14 -13.47 -9.40
CA VAL A 242 3.07 -13.62 -8.28
C VAL A 242 3.54 -12.22 -7.90
N GLU A 243 3.57 -11.93 -6.60
CA GLU A 243 4.13 -10.71 -6.04
C GLU A 243 5.27 -11.09 -5.10
N TYR A 244 6.44 -10.52 -5.38
CA TYR A 244 7.65 -10.64 -4.59
C TYR A 244 7.92 -9.27 -3.95
N ILE A 245 7.93 -9.24 -2.63
CA ILE A 245 8.17 -8.05 -1.83
C ILE A 245 9.49 -8.25 -1.12
N LYS A 246 10.48 -7.46 -1.52
CA LYS A 246 11.79 -7.47 -0.90
C LYS A 246 11.73 -6.71 0.42
N VAL A 247 12.21 -7.32 1.49
CA VAL A 247 12.18 -6.75 2.85
C VAL A 247 13.61 -6.48 3.31
N ASN A 248 13.86 -5.25 3.73
CA ASN A 248 15.15 -4.81 4.28
C ASN A 248 14.91 -4.23 5.68
N VAL A 249 15.73 -4.62 6.64
CA VAL A 249 15.64 -4.19 8.05
C VAL A 249 16.95 -3.51 8.41
N GLU A 250 16.89 -2.22 8.72
CA GLU A 250 18.05 -1.42 9.09
C GLU A 250 17.93 -0.98 10.55
N GLN A 251 19.03 -1.06 11.30
CA GLN A 251 19.08 -0.54 12.67
C GLN A 251 19.95 0.72 12.70
N ILE A 252 19.35 1.82 13.12
CA ILE A 252 19.96 3.14 13.20
C ILE A 252 20.23 3.47 14.66
N THR A 253 21.40 4.03 14.96
CA THR A 253 21.76 4.53 16.30
C THR A 253 21.95 6.04 16.21
N GLU A 254 21.15 6.79 16.97
CA GLU A 254 21.24 8.24 17.07
C GLU A 254 21.61 8.66 18.51
N GLU A 255 22.38 9.74 18.64
CA GLU A 255 22.81 10.29 19.93
C GLU A 255 22.30 11.72 20.10
N PHE A 256 21.66 12.00 21.24
CA PHE A 256 21.05 13.29 21.56
C PHE A 256 21.69 13.87 22.83
N GLU A 257 21.98 15.17 22.83
CA GLU A 257 22.48 15.86 24.03
C GLU A 257 21.35 16.09 25.05
N ILE A 258 21.57 15.66 26.29
CA ILE A 258 20.68 15.96 27.43
C ILE A 258 21.20 17.27 28.06
N PRO A 259 20.50 18.41 27.93
CA PRO A 259 20.99 19.69 28.45
C PRO A 259 21.04 19.69 29.98
N TYR A 260 22.13 20.21 30.55
CA TYR A 260 22.21 20.39 32.00
C TYR A 260 21.23 21.45 32.52
N LYS A 261 20.94 21.40 33.82
CA LYS A 261 20.15 22.38 34.55
C LYS A 261 21.08 23.22 35.41
N SER A 262 20.88 24.54 35.47
CA SER A 262 21.55 25.39 36.45
C SER A 262 20.73 25.45 37.75
N VAL A 263 21.41 25.36 38.88
CA VAL A 263 20.85 25.41 40.24
C VAL A 263 21.52 26.54 41.00
N GLU A 264 20.73 27.38 41.65
CA GLU A 264 21.24 28.39 42.59
C GLU A 264 21.25 27.83 44.02
N GLU A 265 22.34 28.05 44.75
CA GLU A 265 22.54 27.61 46.14
C GLU A 265 22.88 28.85 46.99
N GLU A 266 22.19 29.06 48.11
CA GLU A 266 22.51 30.18 49.01
C GLU A 266 23.85 29.94 49.74
N ASP A 267 24.67 30.98 49.84
CA ASP A 267 25.95 30.94 50.56
C ASP A 267 26.05 32.13 51.54
N ASP A 268 26.08 31.81 52.84
CA ASP A 268 26.12 32.79 53.93
C ASP A 268 27.54 33.34 54.21
N THR A 269 28.54 32.95 53.40
CA THR A 269 29.91 33.48 53.44
C THR A 269 30.24 34.43 52.28
N LEU A 270 29.40 34.47 51.23
CA LEU A 270 29.50 35.41 50.13
C LEU A 270 28.66 36.67 50.38
N ASP A 271 29.23 37.86 50.13
CA ASP A 271 28.57 39.15 50.33
C ASP A 271 27.27 39.25 49.51
N LYS A 272 26.22 39.83 50.11
CA LYS A 272 24.88 39.82 49.51
C LYS A 272 24.83 40.45 48.13
N GLY A 273 24.56 39.62 47.13
CA GLY A 273 24.48 40.01 45.71
C GLY A 273 25.71 39.65 44.88
N GLU A 274 26.77 39.11 45.48
CA GLU A 274 27.81 38.39 44.73
C GLU A 274 27.31 37.01 44.29
N THR A 275 27.78 36.52 43.15
CA THR A 275 27.52 35.15 42.68
C THR A 275 28.80 34.47 42.22
N LYS A 276 28.86 33.15 42.36
CA LYS A 276 30.05 32.36 42.05
C LYS A 276 29.67 30.95 41.60
N VAL A 277 30.05 30.59 40.36
CA VAL A 277 29.91 29.19 39.89
C VAL A 277 30.78 28.28 40.78
N SER A 278 30.14 27.36 41.48
CA SER A 278 30.75 26.38 42.37
C SER A 278 31.03 25.05 41.64
N ARG A 279 30.20 24.72 40.64
CA ARG A 279 30.39 23.57 39.74
C ARG A 279 29.82 23.93 38.38
N TRP A 280 30.59 23.76 37.31
CA TRP A 280 30.10 23.90 35.94
C TRP A 280 29.15 22.76 35.58
N GLY A 281 28.17 23.05 34.73
CA GLY A 281 27.29 22.02 34.18
C GLY A 281 27.94 21.27 33.03
N GLU A 282 27.54 20.01 32.84
CA GLU A 282 27.87 19.22 31.65
C GLU A 282 26.63 18.57 31.07
N ASN A 283 26.46 18.68 29.74
CA ASN A 283 25.42 17.94 29.05
C ASN A 283 25.65 16.43 29.20
N GLY A 284 24.54 15.71 29.37
CA GLY A 284 24.48 14.26 29.24
C GLY A 284 24.31 13.85 27.78
N THR A 285 24.16 12.56 27.55
CA THR A 285 23.97 11.97 26.23
C THR A 285 23.00 10.80 26.33
N LEU A 286 21.96 10.85 25.51
CA LEU A 286 20.97 9.82 25.29
C LEU A 286 21.32 9.10 23.98
N GLN A 287 21.30 7.77 23.97
CA GLN A 287 21.42 6.97 22.76
C GLN A 287 20.10 6.27 22.48
N ILE A 288 19.59 6.41 21.27
CA ILE A 288 18.37 5.74 20.80
C ILE A 288 18.76 4.78 19.67
N ILE A 289 18.30 3.54 19.75
CA ILE A 289 18.44 2.55 18.67
C ILE A 289 17.06 2.25 18.12
N THR A 290 16.91 2.41 16.81
CA THR A 290 15.64 2.29 16.09
C THR A 290 15.78 1.31 14.93
N GLU A 291 14.85 0.38 14.82
CA GLU A 291 14.70 -0.53 13.69
C GLU A 291 13.75 0.08 12.65
N GLN A 292 14.19 0.16 11.39
CA GLN A 292 13.39 0.66 10.27
C GLN A 292 13.22 -0.45 9.22
N ILE A 293 11.97 -0.79 8.91
CA ILE A 293 11.59 -1.89 8.02
C ILE A 293 11.11 -1.33 6.69
N TYR A 294 11.82 -1.65 5.61
CA TYR A 294 11.52 -1.24 4.25
C TYR A 294 10.96 -2.40 3.43
N LYS A 295 9.83 -2.19 2.75
CA LYS A 295 9.25 -3.12 1.76
C LYS A 295 9.37 -2.51 0.37
N ASN A 296 10.03 -3.20 -0.56
CA ASN A 296 10.31 -2.70 -1.92
C ASN A 296 10.92 -1.27 -1.92
N GLY A 297 11.88 -1.03 -1.02
CA GLY A 297 12.54 0.26 -0.83
C GLY A 297 11.72 1.37 -0.16
N VAL A 298 10.45 1.12 0.20
CA VAL A 298 9.58 2.08 0.91
C VAL A 298 9.59 1.76 2.40
N MET A 299 9.88 2.76 3.25
CA MET A 299 9.78 2.60 4.71
C MET A 299 8.34 2.28 5.10
N THR A 300 8.15 1.22 5.88
CA THR A 300 6.82 0.75 6.30
C THR A 300 6.65 0.76 7.82
N ALA A 301 7.64 0.36 8.60
CA ALA A 301 7.60 0.42 10.05
C ALA A 301 8.87 1.03 10.62
N GLU A 302 8.75 1.59 11.82
CA GLU A 302 9.83 2.19 12.60
C GLU A 302 9.56 1.86 14.07
N HIS A 303 10.48 1.14 14.72
CA HIS A 303 10.35 0.66 16.10
C HIS A 303 11.59 1.04 16.92
N THR A 304 11.42 1.80 18.00
CA THR A 304 12.50 2.01 18.98
C THR A 304 12.80 0.68 19.70
N ILE A 305 14.03 0.19 19.56
CA ILE A 305 14.51 -1.04 20.22
C ILE A 305 14.94 -0.74 21.66
N SER A 306 15.66 0.37 21.84
CA SER A 306 16.22 0.78 23.13
C SER A 306 16.49 2.27 23.19
N GLU A 307 16.34 2.84 24.38
CA GLU A 307 16.73 4.21 24.72
C GLU A 307 17.54 4.15 26.03
N GLU A 308 18.79 4.64 26.00
CA GLU A 308 19.72 4.54 27.13
C GLU A 308 20.47 5.86 27.37
N VAL A 309 20.53 6.30 28.64
CA VAL A 309 21.33 7.47 29.06
C VAL A 309 22.79 7.05 29.23
N ILE A 310 23.53 7.02 28.11
CA ILE A 310 24.96 6.66 28.11
C ILE A 310 25.85 7.66 28.86
N LYS A 311 25.36 8.89 29.10
CA LYS A 311 25.98 9.85 30.02
C LYS A 311 24.91 10.69 30.73
N GLU A 312 24.95 10.72 32.06
CA GLU A 312 24.10 11.60 32.87
C GLU A 312 24.47 13.09 32.73
N ALA A 313 23.46 13.96 32.82
CA ALA A 313 23.65 15.41 32.78
C ALA A 313 24.01 15.96 34.17
N ILE A 314 25.15 16.65 34.27
CA ILE A 314 25.65 17.20 35.54
C ILE A 314 25.13 18.63 35.68
N SER A 315 24.30 18.90 36.69
CA SER A 315 23.80 20.26 36.94
C SER A 315 24.92 21.25 37.27
N GLU A 316 24.84 22.44 36.70
CA GLU A 316 25.62 23.59 37.13
C GLU A 316 25.13 24.07 38.50
N ILE A 317 26.04 24.49 39.38
CA ILE A 317 25.73 25.07 40.69
C ILE A 317 26.35 26.45 40.77
N THR A 318 25.52 27.48 40.92
CA THR A 318 25.94 28.86 41.19
C THR A 318 25.58 29.22 42.62
N LYS A 319 26.59 29.54 43.42
CA LYS A 319 26.41 30.04 44.78
C LYS A 319 26.04 31.52 44.75
N VAL A 320 25.02 31.91 45.52
CA VAL A 320 24.48 33.27 45.59
C VAL A 320 24.65 33.79 47.01
N GLY A 321 25.33 34.92 47.15
CA GLY A 321 25.66 35.49 48.46
C GLY A 321 24.43 35.98 49.21
N THR A 322 24.30 35.54 50.46
CA THR A 322 23.27 36.00 51.41
C THR A 322 23.85 36.76 52.60
N TYR A 323 25.19 36.81 52.75
CA TYR A 323 25.84 37.46 53.88
C TYR A 323 25.51 38.95 53.95
N VAL A 324 25.02 39.37 55.12
CA VAL A 324 24.84 40.78 55.47
C VAL A 324 25.62 41.03 56.76
N ALA A 325 26.69 41.81 56.66
CA ALA A 325 27.53 42.15 57.80
C ALA A 325 26.68 42.69 58.98
N PRO A 326 26.87 42.19 60.21
CA PRO A 326 26.04 42.57 61.35
C PRO A 326 26.17 44.08 61.63
N PRO A 327 25.08 44.78 62.01
CA PRO A 327 25.13 46.21 62.30
C PRO A 327 26.21 46.53 63.35
N PRO A 328 27.05 47.56 63.13
CA PRO A 328 28.18 47.83 64.01
C PRO A 328 27.71 48.11 65.44
N GLU A 329 28.28 47.38 66.40
CA GLU A 329 27.88 47.47 67.80
C GLU A 329 27.94 48.92 68.30
N LYS A 330 26.78 49.44 68.74
CA LYS A 330 26.69 50.76 69.35
C LYS A 330 27.45 50.74 70.67
N LYS A 331 28.68 51.25 70.69
CA LYS A 331 29.48 51.46 71.91
C LYS A 331 28.69 52.32 72.91
N VAL A 332 28.08 51.68 73.90
CA VAL A 332 27.29 52.34 74.93
C VAL A 332 28.23 53.18 75.81
N LYS A 333 28.15 54.50 75.67
CA LYS A 333 28.71 55.44 76.65
C LYS A 333 27.64 55.80 77.67
N THR A 334 27.82 55.31 78.89
CA THR A 334 27.04 55.73 80.06
C THR A 334 27.44 57.15 80.47
N SER A 335 26.49 58.09 80.47
CA SER A 335 26.54 59.30 81.31
C SER A 335 25.14 59.87 81.50
N GLU A 336 24.74 59.94 82.76
CA GLU A 336 23.38 60.07 83.29
C GLU A 336 22.64 61.39 83.06
N ILE A 337 21.29 61.29 83.09
CA ILE A 337 20.33 62.14 83.83
C ILE A 337 20.45 63.68 83.71
N HIS A 338 19.39 64.33 83.23
CA HIS A 338 18.75 65.46 83.93
C HIS A 338 17.22 65.43 83.75
N LYS A 339 16.48 66.20 84.57
CA LYS A 339 15.12 65.80 85.05
C LYS A 339 14.10 66.95 85.11
N GLY A 340 12.91 66.74 84.54
CA GLY A 340 11.69 67.58 84.62
C GLY A 340 10.73 67.16 83.49
N SER A 341 9.51 66.61 83.72
CA SER A 341 8.35 67.11 84.50
C SER A 341 7.80 68.41 83.90
N SER A 342 6.53 68.54 83.50
CA SER A 342 5.29 67.94 84.06
C SER A 342 4.10 67.90 83.06
N SER A 343 3.02 67.17 83.44
CA SER A 343 1.63 67.23 82.90
C SER A 343 1.37 66.94 81.41
N GLY A 344 0.24 66.36 80.98
CA GLY A 344 -0.89 65.76 81.73
C GLY A 344 -2.15 65.65 80.84
N SER A 345 -3.03 64.67 81.12
CA SER A 345 -4.35 64.45 80.45
C SER A 345 -4.31 64.09 78.94
N SER A 346 -5.37 63.60 78.29
CA SER A 346 -6.45 62.66 78.70
C SER A 346 -7.29 62.24 77.47
N GLY A 347 -7.67 60.96 77.36
CA GLY A 347 -8.56 60.44 76.30
C GLY A 347 -7.85 60.10 74.97
N GLY A 348 -8.45 59.34 74.05
CA GLY A 348 -9.74 58.64 74.15
C GLY A 348 -10.51 58.51 72.83
N SER A 349 -10.21 57.49 72.02
CA SER A 349 -11.03 56.86 70.95
C SER A 349 -10.20 55.70 70.36
N SER A 350 -10.65 54.49 70.03
CA SER A 350 -11.95 53.89 69.64
C SER A 350 -12.36 54.11 68.18
N GLY A 351 -12.18 53.07 67.35
CA GLY A 351 -12.54 53.04 65.93
C GLY A 351 -11.69 52.00 65.16
N GLY A 352 -12.19 50.85 64.70
CA GLY A 352 -13.52 50.27 64.96
C GLY A 352 -14.42 50.09 63.73
N SER A 353 -13.94 49.41 62.67
CA SER A 353 -14.73 48.66 61.67
C SER A 353 -13.78 47.77 60.86
N SER A 354 -13.99 46.49 60.51
CA SER A 354 -15.18 45.62 60.32
C SER A 354 -15.83 45.69 58.92
N GLY A 355 -16.06 44.51 58.33
CA GLY A 355 -16.67 44.33 57.01
C GLY A 355 -15.64 43.94 55.93
N GLY A 356 -15.83 42.91 55.12
CA GLY A 356 -16.94 41.94 55.09
C GLY A 356 -16.56 40.67 54.31
N ASN A 357 -17.25 39.56 54.57
CA ASN A 357 -16.97 38.24 53.99
C ASN A 357 -17.88 37.94 52.77
N SER A 358 -17.55 36.86 52.06
CA SER A 358 -18.43 35.97 51.29
C SER A 358 -18.86 36.32 49.86
N GLY A 359 -18.81 35.28 49.00
CA GLY A 359 -19.61 35.14 47.77
C GLY A 359 -19.02 35.75 46.48
N GLY A 360 -18.73 34.97 45.42
CA GLY A 360 -18.68 33.52 45.33
C GLY A 360 -18.57 32.96 43.89
N SER A 361 -18.01 31.75 43.79
CA SER A 361 -18.27 30.68 42.81
C SER A 361 -18.70 31.03 41.37
N SER A 362 -17.81 30.75 40.39
CA SER A 362 -18.18 30.10 39.12
C SER A 362 -16.93 29.50 38.45
N GLY A 363 -17.08 28.33 37.81
CA GLY A 363 -15.96 27.56 37.22
C GLY A 363 -15.16 26.77 38.27
N GLY A 364 -15.22 25.43 38.37
CA GLY A 364 -16.00 24.47 37.60
C GLY A 364 -15.13 23.60 36.69
N GLY A 365 -14.52 22.55 37.24
CA GLY A 365 -13.75 21.55 36.49
C GLY A 365 -12.44 21.12 37.17
N ALA A 366 -12.44 19.94 37.77
CA ALA A 366 -11.31 19.00 37.69
C ALA A 366 -11.61 18.04 36.52
N VAL A 367 -10.73 17.23 35.95
CA VAL A 367 -9.37 16.72 36.27
C VAL A 367 -8.57 16.67 34.92
N SER A 368 -7.30 16.29 34.73
CA SER A 368 -6.28 15.57 35.51
C SER A 368 -4.85 15.98 35.04
N GLY A 369 -3.81 15.47 35.72
CA GLY A 369 -2.48 15.22 35.13
C GLY A 369 -2.18 13.71 35.09
N PRO A 370 -1.00 13.25 34.64
CA PRO A 370 0.17 14.03 34.21
C PRO A 370 0.09 14.52 32.75
N THR A 371 0.87 15.56 32.43
CA THR A 371 1.07 16.11 31.07
C THR A 371 2.14 15.33 30.28
N THR A 372 2.38 14.07 30.65
CA THR A 372 3.53 13.27 30.23
C THR A 372 3.17 11.79 30.28
N LEU A 373 3.57 11.00 29.28
CA LEU A 373 3.41 9.55 29.27
C LEU A 373 4.47 8.86 30.16
N GLU A 374 4.32 7.56 30.41
CA GLU A 374 5.22 6.82 31.31
C GLU A 374 6.69 6.76 30.84
N ASP A 375 6.90 6.95 29.53
CA ASP A 375 8.22 7.07 28.88
C ASP A 375 8.82 8.50 28.91
N GLY A 376 8.11 9.48 29.48
CA GLY A 376 8.57 10.88 29.49
C GLY A 376 8.09 11.75 28.33
N THR A 377 7.35 11.20 27.36
CA THR A 377 6.83 11.95 26.20
C THR A 377 5.80 13.01 26.63
N PRO A 378 5.99 14.30 26.31
CA PRO A 378 5.05 15.36 26.68
C PRO A 378 3.75 15.31 25.87
N VAL A 379 2.61 15.36 26.56
CA VAL A 379 1.27 15.34 25.96
C VAL A 379 0.75 16.78 25.83
N LYS A 380 0.36 17.21 24.63
CA LYS A 380 -0.26 18.52 24.38
C LYS A 380 -1.65 18.62 25.01
N TYR A 381 -2.47 17.61 24.80
CA TYR A 381 -3.78 17.44 25.43
C TYR A 381 -4.27 15.99 25.26
N THR A 382 -5.20 15.57 26.13
CA THR A 382 -5.94 14.30 25.98
C THR A 382 -7.32 14.53 25.39
N VAL A 383 -7.85 13.56 24.67
CA VAL A 383 -9.18 13.61 24.05
C VAL A 383 -9.83 12.23 24.10
N GLU A 384 -11.10 12.19 24.51
CA GLU A 384 -11.89 10.96 24.51
C GLU A 384 -12.35 10.66 23.08
N LEU A 385 -11.97 9.50 22.54
CA LEU A 385 -12.25 9.08 21.16
C LEU A 385 -12.78 7.65 21.15
N ARG A 386 -13.72 7.38 20.23
CA ARG A 386 -14.03 6.00 19.85
C ARG A 386 -12.91 5.48 18.96
N VAL A 387 -12.25 4.41 19.38
CA VAL A 387 -11.25 3.68 18.60
C VAL A 387 -11.93 2.48 17.95
N THR A 388 -11.69 2.28 16.66
CA THR A 388 -11.87 1.00 15.98
C THR A 388 -10.53 0.54 15.39
N ALA A 389 -10.48 -0.67 14.82
CA ALA A 389 -9.27 -1.18 14.20
C ALA A 389 -9.54 -1.91 12.88
N TYR A 390 -8.57 -1.84 11.97
CA TYR A 390 -8.58 -2.44 10.62
C TYR A 390 -7.25 -3.11 10.27
N CYS A 391 -7.18 -3.80 9.13
CA CYS A 391 -5.99 -4.50 8.64
C CYS A 391 -5.85 -4.46 7.11
N SER A 392 -4.73 -5.00 6.60
CA SER A 392 -4.43 -5.07 5.16
C SER A 392 -5.58 -5.66 4.32
N ALA A 393 -6.21 -6.74 4.79
CA ALA A 393 -7.34 -7.40 4.13
C ALA A 393 -8.65 -6.59 4.16
N CYS A 394 -8.78 -5.60 5.03
CA CYS A 394 -9.88 -4.63 5.02
C CYS A 394 -9.56 -3.43 4.13
N ASN A 395 -8.29 -3.01 4.06
CA ASN A 395 -7.81 -1.92 3.23
C ASN A 395 -7.66 -2.32 1.73
N GLY A 396 -7.55 -3.62 1.43
CA GLY A 396 -7.51 -4.13 0.06
C GLY A 396 -6.27 -3.69 -0.73
N GLY A 397 -5.15 -3.43 -0.05
CA GLY A 397 -3.90 -2.94 -0.66
C GLY A 397 -3.92 -1.47 -1.10
N ASN A 398 -4.94 -0.69 -0.73
CA ASN A 398 -4.98 0.73 -1.08
C ASN A 398 -3.94 1.55 -0.28
N LYS A 399 -3.43 2.61 -0.92
CA LYS A 399 -2.61 3.61 -0.25
C LYS A 399 -3.45 4.52 0.64
N THR A 400 -2.85 4.97 1.74
CA THR A 400 -3.40 6.00 2.62
C THR A 400 -3.59 7.32 1.85
N ALA A 401 -4.40 8.23 2.39
CA ALA A 401 -4.56 9.57 1.81
C ALA A 401 -3.28 10.45 1.83
N THR A 402 -2.23 10.08 2.57
CA THR A 402 -0.88 10.67 2.44
C THR A 402 0.00 10.00 1.38
N GLY A 403 -0.40 8.83 0.85
CA GLY A 403 0.29 8.11 -0.23
C GLY A 403 1.24 7.00 0.22
N THR A 404 1.35 6.76 1.52
CA THR A 404 2.01 5.59 2.13
C THR A 404 1.13 4.33 1.96
N TYR A 405 1.69 3.15 2.27
CA TYR A 405 0.88 1.97 2.55
C TYR A 405 0.65 1.90 4.06
N ALA A 406 -0.54 1.48 4.49
CA ALA A 406 -0.85 1.36 5.90
C ALA A 406 -0.01 0.27 6.57
N SER A 407 0.49 0.58 7.76
CA SER A 407 1.40 -0.22 8.59
C SER A 407 1.08 -0.02 10.07
N TRP A 408 1.72 -0.77 10.98
CA TRP A 408 1.50 -0.54 12.43
C TRP A 408 1.89 0.90 12.79
N GLY A 409 1.07 1.55 13.62
CA GLY A 409 1.17 2.99 13.87
C GLY A 409 0.42 3.87 12.86
N THR A 410 -0.06 3.35 11.72
CA THR A 410 -0.98 4.08 10.84
C THR A 410 -2.32 4.30 11.56
N ILE A 411 -2.80 5.55 11.54
CA ILE A 411 -4.12 5.92 12.03
C ILE A 411 -4.90 6.61 10.90
N ALA A 412 -6.11 6.13 10.64
CA ALA A 412 -7.11 6.88 9.89
C ALA A 412 -7.88 7.80 10.86
N ALA A 413 -8.04 9.07 10.49
CA ALA A 413 -8.75 10.04 11.31
C ALA A 413 -9.49 11.07 10.45
N LYS A 414 -10.37 11.87 11.06
CA LYS A 414 -10.98 13.00 10.37
C LYS A 414 -10.03 14.20 10.39
N THR A 415 -9.50 14.56 9.22
CA THR A 415 -8.48 15.62 9.06
C THR A 415 -8.90 17.03 9.49
N SER A 416 -10.20 17.29 9.65
CA SER A 416 -10.71 18.53 10.26
C SER A 416 -10.60 18.57 11.79
N GLN A 417 -10.20 17.47 12.42
CA GLN A 417 -10.01 17.31 13.87
C GLN A 417 -8.54 17.00 14.19
N PHE A 418 -7.93 16.09 13.43
CA PHE A 418 -6.51 15.73 13.54
C PHE A 418 -5.87 15.80 12.13
N PRO A 419 -5.10 16.84 11.80
CA PRO A 419 -4.43 16.96 10.51
C PRO A 419 -3.47 15.79 10.22
N TYR A 420 -3.14 15.59 8.93
CA TYR A 420 -2.12 14.60 8.56
C TYR A 420 -0.79 14.90 9.26
N GLY A 421 -0.18 13.85 9.78
CA GLY A 421 1.06 13.92 10.54
C GLY A 421 0.88 14.14 12.05
N THR A 422 -0.34 14.40 12.55
CA THR A 422 -0.58 14.45 14.00
C THR A 422 -0.21 13.14 14.67
N LYS A 423 0.56 13.22 15.77
CA LYS A 423 1.01 12.08 16.56
C LYS A 423 0.08 11.84 17.75
N LEU A 424 -0.34 10.59 17.91
CA LEU A 424 -1.25 10.13 18.96
C LEU A 424 -0.62 8.95 19.73
N PHE A 425 -0.93 8.84 21.02
CA PHE A 425 -0.75 7.61 21.79
C PHE A 425 -2.12 7.08 22.20
N VAL A 426 -2.41 5.84 21.80
CA VAL A 426 -3.68 5.15 22.05
C VAL A 426 -3.41 4.00 23.05
N PRO A 427 -3.99 4.01 24.26
CA PRO A 427 -3.77 2.96 25.25
C PRO A 427 -4.07 1.56 24.70
N GLY A 428 -3.11 0.63 24.84
CA GLY A 428 -3.20 -0.74 24.33
C GLY A 428 -2.76 -0.94 22.87
N TYR A 429 -2.64 0.13 22.07
CA TYR A 429 -2.10 0.10 20.70
C TYR A 429 -0.71 0.74 20.61
N GLY A 430 -0.43 1.75 21.45
CA GLY A 430 0.82 2.49 21.48
C GLY A 430 0.76 3.75 20.62
N TYR A 431 1.92 4.12 20.07
CA TYR A 431 2.08 5.31 19.24
C TYR A 431 1.54 5.13 17.82
N GLY A 432 1.04 6.22 17.24
CA GLY A 432 0.66 6.25 15.84
C GLY A 432 0.51 7.65 15.26
N ARG A 433 0.38 7.71 13.94
CA ARG A 433 0.39 8.92 13.11
C ARG A 433 -0.84 8.97 12.22
N VAL A 434 -1.48 10.13 12.15
CA VAL A 434 -2.61 10.33 11.22
C VAL A 434 -2.10 10.39 9.79
N GLU A 435 -2.35 9.34 9.02
CA GLU A 435 -1.90 9.20 7.62
C GLU A 435 -3.05 9.06 6.62
N ASP A 436 -4.26 8.72 7.10
CA ASP A 436 -5.41 8.43 6.25
C ASP A 436 -6.70 9.14 6.69
N THR A 437 -7.65 9.33 5.77
CA THR A 437 -8.97 9.91 6.06
C THR A 437 -10.06 8.84 6.08
N GLY A 438 -10.47 8.44 7.28
CA GLY A 438 -11.55 7.47 7.46
C GLY A 438 -12.95 8.07 7.27
N GLY A 439 -13.88 7.27 6.74
CA GLY A 439 -15.24 7.67 6.37
C GLY A 439 -16.25 7.87 7.52
N PHE A 440 -15.80 8.28 8.70
CA PHE A 440 -16.61 8.30 9.94
C PHE A 440 -16.82 9.70 10.54
N SER A 441 -17.61 9.75 11.61
CA SER A 441 -17.86 10.96 12.41
C SER A 441 -16.59 11.48 13.10
N SER A 442 -16.53 12.79 13.34
CA SER A 442 -15.61 13.38 14.33
C SER A 442 -15.84 12.75 15.70
N GLY A 443 -14.76 12.51 16.46
CA GLY A 443 -14.79 11.70 17.68
C GLY A 443 -14.57 10.20 17.45
N THR A 444 -14.14 9.79 16.25
CA THR A 444 -13.72 8.42 15.94
C THR A 444 -12.37 8.42 15.23
N ILE A 445 -11.54 7.41 15.50
CA ILE A 445 -10.30 7.07 14.78
C ILE A 445 -10.25 5.55 14.55
N ASP A 446 -9.50 5.12 13.54
CA ASP A 446 -9.35 3.72 13.16
C ASP A 446 -7.86 3.38 13.07
N VAL A 447 -7.42 2.34 13.78
CA VAL A 447 -5.99 1.98 13.92
C VAL A 447 -5.64 0.72 13.13
N PHE A 448 -4.45 0.69 12.52
CA PHE A 448 -4.06 -0.41 11.63
C PHE A 448 -3.26 -1.50 12.36
N LEU A 449 -3.78 -2.73 12.40
CA LEU A 449 -3.21 -3.86 13.14
C LEU A 449 -2.29 -4.77 12.31
N GLY A 450 -1.75 -4.29 11.19
CA GLY A 450 -0.96 -5.12 10.29
C GLY A 450 -1.81 -6.05 9.43
N ASP A 451 -1.36 -7.30 9.30
CA ASP A 451 -1.96 -8.30 8.42
C ASP A 451 -3.06 -9.13 9.08
N ARG A 452 -3.90 -9.75 8.24
CA ARG A 452 -5.13 -10.47 8.65
C ARG A 452 -4.88 -11.62 9.63
N GLU A 453 -3.69 -12.20 9.66
CA GLU A 453 -3.34 -13.31 10.56
C GLU A 453 -2.93 -12.82 11.96
N VAL A 454 -2.51 -11.55 12.08
CA VAL A 454 -2.32 -10.82 13.35
C VAL A 454 -3.61 -10.13 13.78
N CYS A 455 -4.40 -9.64 12.82
CA CYS A 455 -5.58 -8.82 13.08
C CYS A 455 -6.77 -9.65 13.60
N THR A 456 -6.89 -9.68 14.92
CA THR A 456 -8.07 -10.13 15.66
C THR A 456 -9.17 -9.05 15.70
N CYS A 457 -9.59 -8.57 14.51
CA CYS A 457 -10.57 -7.49 14.38
C CYS A 457 -11.89 -7.81 15.10
N GLY A 458 -12.24 -7.01 16.11
CA GLY A 458 -13.40 -7.24 16.98
C GLY A 458 -13.10 -7.95 18.30
N GLN A 459 -11.83 -8.09 18.72
CA GLN A 459 -11.48 -8.23 20.14
C GLN A 459 -11.99 -7.02 20.93
N ASP A 460 -12.38 -7.22 22.20
CA ASP A 460 -12.99 -6.18 23.04
C ASP A 460 -12.16 -4.89 23.15
N TRP A 461 -10.82 -5.00 23.11
CA TRP A 461 -9.93 -3.82 23.14
C TRP A 461 -9.88 -3.05 21.81
N SER A 462 -10.12 -3.74 20.69
CA SER A 462 -10.01 -3.16 19.33
C SER A 462 -11.20 -2.30 18.94
N THR A 463 -12.27 -2.27 19.76
CA THR A 463 -13.46 -1.44 19.56
C THR A 463 -13.98 -0.88 20.89
N GLY A 464 -13.61 0.35 21.23
CA GLY A 464 -13.98 0.97 22.51
C GLY A 464 -13.86 2.49 22.52
N THR A 465 -14.08 3.09 23.69
CA THR A 465 -13.87 4.52 23.92
C THR A 465 -12.64 4.70 24.81
N TYR A 466 -11.68 5.50 24.36
CA TYR A 466 -10.37 5.66 24.98
C TYR A 466 -10.00 7.13 25.17
N THR A 467 -9.34 7.43 26.28
CA THR A 467 -8.61 8.68 26.46
C THR A 467 -7.32 8.60 25.66
N VAL A 468 -7.30 9.21 24.48
CA VAL A 468 -6.15 9.25 23.57
C VAL A 468 -5.32 10.50 23.87
N SER A 469 -4.00 10.34 23.94
CA SER A 469 -3.06 11.46 24.16
C SER A 469 -2.59 12.02 22.82
N VAL A 470 -2.72 13.34 22.62
CA VAL A 470 -2.19 14.04 21.45
C VAL A 470 -0.81 14.61 21.78
N ILE A 471 0.19 14.24 20.99
CA ILE A 471 1.61 14.54 21.24
C ILE A 471 2.08 15.67 20.34
N GLU A 472 1.78 15.59 19.04
CA GLU A 472 2.23 16.55 18.04
C GLU A 472 1.10 17.00 17.10
#